data_AF-J2UYY9-F1
#
_entry.id   AF-J2UYY9-F1
#
_cell.length_a   1.000
_cell.length_b   1.000
_cell.length_c   1.000
_cell.angle_alpha   90.00
_cell.angle_beta   90.00
_cell.angle_gamma   90.00
#
_symmetry.space_group_name_H-M   'P 1'
#
loop_
_entity.id
_entity.type
_entity.pdbx_description
1 polymer ?
#
loop_
_entity_poly.entity_id
_entity_poly.type
_entity_poly.pdbx_seq_one_letter_code
_entity_poly.pdbx_strand_id
1 'polypeptide(L)'
;MAKSPAQRQQDKRDRDKQSETERLARLLSRRISLDLYHNDDARLKSLMSRLDITEEQDVVSRLIWAADRMSDDSLKEHICTP
;
A
#
# COMPACT_ATOMS: atom_id res chain seq x y z
N MET A 1 8.93 19.69 -17.87
CA MET A 1 10.10 19.47 -18.77
C MET A 1 10.58 18.04 -18.62
N ALA A 2 10.88 17.34 -19.71
CA ALA A 2 11.40 15.98 -19.64
C ALA A 2 12.84 16.00 -19.10
N LYS A 3 13.13 15.19 -18.08
CA LYS A 3 14.48 15.08 -17.50
C LYS A 3 15.51 14.70 -18.57
N SER A 4 16.68 15.33 -18.53
CA SER A 4 17.79 15.04 -19.43
C SER A 4 18.34 13.62 -19.19
N PRO A 5 19.01 12.99 -20.17
CA PRO A 5 19.64 11.68 -20.00
C PRO A 5 20.62 11.64 -18.81
N ALA A 6 21.37 12.73 -18.60
CA ALA A 6 22.30 12.88 -17.48
C ALA A 6 21.58 12.87 -16.12
N GLN A 7 20.44 13.58 -16.02
CA GLN A 7 19.62 13.59 -14.80
C GLN A 7 19.03 12.21 -14.50
N ARG A 8 18.57 11.47 -15.51
CA ARG A 8 18.04 10.10 -15.33
C ARG A 8 19.11 9.12 -14.85
N GLN A 9 20.35 9.28 -15.33
CA GLN A 9 21.47 8.44 -14.92
C GLN A 9 21.91 8.76 -13.49
N GLN A 10 21.90 10.04 -13.10
CA GLN A 10 22.15 10.47 -11.73
C GLN A 10 21.08 9.90 -10.78
N ASP A 11 19.80 10.06 -11.11
CA ASP A 11 18.67 9.50 -10.35
C ASP A 11 18.76 7.96 -10.22
N LYS A 12 19.34 7.28 -11.20
CA LYS A 12 19.58 5.84 -11.13
C LYS A 12 20.69 5.52 -10.11
N ARG A 13 21.83 6.19 -10.18
CA ARG A 13 22.95 6.01 -9.24
C ARG A 13 22.55 6.36 -7.81
N ASP A 14 21.76 7.41 -7.65
CA ASP A 14 21.28 7.85 -6.34
C ASP A 14 20.29 6.84 -5.75
N ARG A 15 19.47 6.16 -6.59
CA ARG A 15 18.63 5.03 -6.14
C ARG A 15 19.43 3.78 -5.80
N ASP A 16 20.49 3.49 -6.58
CA ASP A 16 21.33 2.30 -6.37
C ASP A 16 22.22 2.41 -5.11
N LYS A 17 22.46 3.62 -4.61
CA LYS A 17 23.19 3.88 -3.36
C LYS A 17 22.34 3.79 -2.09
N GLN A 18 21.02 3.73 -2.22
CA GLN A 18 20.11 3.68 -1.07
C GLN A 18 19.94 2.25 -0.57
N SER A 19 19.72 2.10 0.74
CA SER A 19 19.25 0.84 1.29
C SER A 19 17.88 0.48 0.69
N GLU A 20 17.56 -0.81 0.64
CA GLU A 20 16.28 -1.28 0.09
C GLU A 20 15.08 -0.64 0.81
N THR A 21 15.19 -0.45 2.13
CA THR A 21 14.17 0.22 2.95
C THR A 21 14.01 1.70 2.59
N GLU A 22 15.10 2.45 2.37
CA GLU A 22 15.04 3.85 1.91
C GLU A 22 14.50 3.99 0.49
N ARG A 23 14.88 3.06 -0.39
CA ARG A 23 14.40 3.02 -1.76
C ARG A 23 12.90 2.75 -1.80
N LEU A 24 12.42 1.75 -1.04
CA LEU A 24 10.99 1.45 -0.91
C LEU A 24 10.24 2.64 -0.28
N ALA A 25 10.78 3.27 0.76
CA ALA A 25 10.18 4.45 1.38
C ALA A 25 10.04 5.64 0.41
N ARG A 26 11.00 5.86 -0.50
CA ARG A 26 10.89 6.89 -1.55
C ARG A 26 9.91 6.55 -2.67
N LEU A 27 9.63 5.27 -2.88
CA LEU A 27 8.65 4.80 -3.86
C LEU A 27 7.22 4.87 -3.31
N LEU A 28 7.04 4.97 -1.99
CA LEU A 28 5.75 5.22 -1.39
C LEU A 28 5.27 6.62 -1.80
N SER A 29 4.15 6.68 -2.52
CA SER A 29 3.45 7.94 -2.76
C SER A 29 2.94 8.55 -1.45
N ARG A 30 2.58 7.69 -0.48
CA ARG A 30 2.12 8.02 0.87
C ARG A 30 2.46 6.88 1.84
N ARG A 31 2.76 7.23 3.10
CA ARG A 31 2.84 6.28 4.23
C ARG A 31 1.53 6.34 5.01
N ILE A 32 0.91 5.19 5.26
CA ILE A 32 -0.28 5.07 6.12
C ILE A 32 0.21 4.47 7.44
N SER A 33 0.02 5.18 8.54
CA SER A 33 0.14 4.62 9.89
C SER A 33 -1.28 4.30 10.37
N LEU A 34 -1.49 3.10 10.90
CA LEU A 34 -2.79 2.66 11.40
C LEU A 34 -2.75 2.58 12.91
N ASP A 35 -3.59 3.38 13.56
CA ASP A 35 -3.96 3.20 14.96
C ASP A 35 -5.34 2.52 14.96
N LEU A 36 -5.40 1.29 15.46
CA LEU A 36 -6.61 0.47 15.46
C LEU A 36 -7.15 0.28 16.88
N TYR A 37 -8.47 0.31 17.03
CA TYR A 37 -9.10 -0.18 18.24
C TYR A 37 -8.96 -1.71 18.34
N HIS A 38 -9.03 -2.26 19.55
CA HIS A 38 -8.80 -3.69 19.79
C HIS A 38 -9.68 -4.62 18.95
N ASN A 39 -10.92 -4.23 18.68
CA ASN A 39 -11.83 -5.03 17.85
C ASN A 39 -11.39 -5.06 16.38
N ASP A 40 -10.90 -3.94 15.86
CA ASP A 40 -10.45 -3.82 14.47
C ASP A 40 -9.11 -4.52 14.25
N ASP A 41 -8.21 -4.45 15.23
CA ASP A 41 -6.97 -5.25 15.24
C ASP A 41 -7.26 -6.76 15.21
N ALA A 42 -8.21 -7.22 16.02
CA ALA A 42 -8.61 -8.63 16.02
C ALA A 42 -9.20 -9.06 14.66
N ARG A 43 -10.01 -8.20 14.03
CA ARG A 43 -10.55 -8.44 12.67
C ARG A 43 -9.46 -8.45 11.61
N LEU A 44 -8.49 -7.53 11.70
CA LEU A 44 -7.35 -7.49 10.79
C LEU A 44 -6.51 -8.77 10.90
N LYS A 45 -6.18 -9.22 12.12
CA LYS A 45 -5.47 -10.48 12.35
C LYS A 45 -6.24 -11.70 11.85
N SER A 46 -7.57 -11.70 12.00
CA SER A 46 -8.41 -12.76 11.43
C SER A 46 -8.37 -12.75 9.90
N LEU A 47 -8.40 -11.57 9.25
CA LEU A 47 -8.25 -11.45 7.80
C LEU A 47 -6.87 -11.93 7.32
N MET A 48 -5.81 -11.52 8.00
CA MET A 48 -4.44 -11.98 7.74
C MET A 48 -4.35 -13.50 7.76
N SER A 49 -4.90 -14.14 8.81
CA SER A 49 -4.94 -15.60 8.91
C SER A 49 -5.76 -16.26 7.81
N ARG A 50 -6.91 -15.68 7.43
CA ARG A 50 -7.77 -16.21 6.36
C ARG A 50 -7.15 -16.12 4.97
N LEU A 51 -6.30 -15.13 4.74
CA LEU A 51 -5.68 -14.84 3.45
C LEU A 51 -4.24 -15.35 3.35
N ASP A 52 -3.71 -15.95 4.43
CA ASP A 52 -2.30 -16.35 4.56
C ASP A 52 -1.33 -15.20 4.27
N ILE A 53 -1.62 -14.02 4.85
CA ILE A 53 -0.82 -12.80 4.72
C ILE A 53 -0.20 -12.47 6.07
N THR A 54 1.10 -12.23 6.07
CA THR A 54 1.90 -12.00 7.29
C THR A 54 2.12 -10.53 7.62
N GLU A 55 1.83 -9.62 6.68
CA GLU A 55 2.03 -8.17 6.84
C GLU A 55 0.70 -7.42 6.73
N GLU A 56 0.36 -6.64 7.75
CA GLU A 56 -0.86 -5.82 7.81
C GLU A 56 -0.97 -4.89 6.59
N GLN A 57 0.17 -4.30 6.19
CA GLN A 57 0.26 -3.39 5.06
C GLN A 57 -0.10 -4.08 3.72
N ASP A 58 0.22 -5.37 3.55
CA ASP A 58 -0.14 -6.12 2.34
C ASP A 58 -1.65 -6.34 2.26
N VAL A 59 -2.30 -6.67 3.39
CA VAL A 59 -3.78 -6.77 3.45
C VAL A 59 -4.43 -5.47 3.00
N VAL A 60 -4.02 -4.34 3.58
CA VAL A 60 -4.56 -3.02 3.25
C VAL A 60 -4.31 -2.67 1.79
N SER A 61 -3.10 -2.92 1.29
CA SER A 61 -2.75 -2.66 -0.11
C SER A 61 -3.65 -3.44 -1.06
N ARG A 62 -3.86 -4.73 -0.80
CA ARG A 62 -4.73 -5.59 -1.61
C ARG A 62 -6.19 -5.17 -1.55
N LEU A 63 -6.68 -4.74 -0.38
CA LEU A 63 -8.04 -4.23 -0.22
C LEU A 63 -8.26 -2.96 -1.06
N ILE A 64 -7.30 -2.03 -1.05
CA ILE A 64 -7.36 -0.81 -1.88
C ILE A 64 -7.40 -1.19 -3.37
N TRP A 65 -6.51 -2.07 -3.82
CA TRP A 65 -6.48 -2.52 -5.22
C TRP A 65 -7.76 -3.26 -5.64
N ALA A 66 -8.34 -4.05 -4.75
CA ALA A 66 -9.60 -4.74 -5.02
C ALA A 66 -10.75 -3.74 -5.13
N ALA A 67 -10.84 -2.79 -4.20
CA ALA A 67 -11.84 -1.74 -4.19
C ALA A 67 -11.78 -0.85 -5.44
N ASP A 68 -10.58 -0.47 -5.89
CA ASP A 68 -10.36 0.36 -7.08
C ASP A 68 -10.84 -0.31 -8.39
N ARG A 69 -10.92 -1.65 -8.42
CA ARG A 69 -11.42 -2.42 -9.56
C ARG A 69 -12.94 -2.60 -9.55
N MET A 70 -13.62 -2.26 -8.46
CA MET A 70 -15.06 -2.40 -8.34
C MET A 70 -15.76 -1.23 -9.06
N SER A 71 -17.01 -1.44 -9.49
CA SER A 71 -17.87 -0.32 -9.90
C SER A 71 -18.29 0.48 -8.68
N ASP A 72 -18.59 1.77 -8.86
CA ASP A 72 -19.02 2.67 -7.79
C ASP A 72 -20.19 2.09 -6.96
N ASP A 73 -21.16 1.46 -7.63
CA ASP A 73 -22.32 0.86 -6.96
C ASP A 73 -21.93 -0.38 -6.14
N SER A 74 -21.07 -1.25 -6.67
CA SER A 74 -20.57 -2.43 -5.95
C SER A 74 -19.71 -2.03 -4.76
N LEU A 75 -18.88 -1.00 -4.92
CA LEU A 75 -18.02 -0.48 -3.86
C LEU A 75 -18.86 0.12 -2.73
N LYS A 76 -19.88 0.93 -3.07
CA LYS A 76 -20.83 1.48 -2.09
C LYS A 76 -21.57 0.38 -1.36
N GLU A 77 -22.07 -0.63 -2.07
CA GLU A 77 -22.74 -1.76 -1.44
C GLU A 77 -21.80 -2.49 -0.48
N HIS A 78 -20.55 -2.74 -0.86
CA HIS A 78 -19.58 -3.49 -0.07
C HIS A 78 -19.06 -2.75 1.18
N ILE A 79 -18.90 -1.43 1.12
CA ILE A 79 -18.34 -0.64 2.22
C ILE A 79 -19.43 -0.06 3.14
N CYS A 80 -20.59 0.29 2.59
CA CYS A 80 -21.65 0.96 3.35
C CYS A 80 -22.73 0.00 3.88
N THR A 81 -22.57 -1.32 3.75
CA THR A 81 -23.47 -2.26 4.41
C THR A 81 -23.29 -2.21 5.94
N PRO A 82 -24.37 -2.12 6.72
CA PRO A 82 -24.31 -2.09 8.19
C PRO A 82 -23.79 -3.40 8.82
#